data_AF-A0A972QFI0-F1
#
_entry.id   AF-A0A972QFI0-F1
#
_cell.length_a   1.000
_cell.length_b   1.000
_cell.length_c   1.000
_cell.angle_alpha   90.00
_cell.angle_beta   90.00
_cell.angle_gamma   90.00
#
_symmetry.space_group_name_H-M   'P 1'
#
loop_
_entity.id
_entity.type
_entity.pdbx_description
1 polymer ?
#
loop_
_entity_poly.entity_id
_entity_poly.type
_entity_poly.pdbx_seq_one_letter_code
_entity_poly.pdbx_strand_id
1 'polypeptide(L)'
;MNKSLKILIICAVAVATAATGLWLWQKQNKAHLSGQIAEKAYMPVKPQPVINYNKLQDITKKRKAKYGLKKGVDIIVRSDESFKVGELTVSMQEIQDKIRLKSGDIIEKDIKPGKIAPNNSIEEFGIYVVHSGDNLWAIHFKFLKDYFDRKDIAISSLADEPDSFGYSSGVGKLLKFSEKTVCIYNLKEGKLDVDINLIFPLSKIVVYNMSRIFALLDHIDYQHVNKIQFDGETIWIPAER
;
A
#
# COMPACT_ATOMS: atom_id res chain seq x y z
N MET A 1 -68.45 42.07 -1.62
CA MET A 1 -67.49 40.94 -1.69
C MET A 1 -67.13 40.52 -0.27
N ASN A 2 -67.67 39.38 0.19
CA ASN A 2 -67.61 38.94 1.59
C ASN A 2 -66.17 38.68 2.05
N LYS A 3 -65.84 39.09 3.29
CA LYS A 3 -64.51 38.91 3.90
C LYS A 3 -64.05 37.44 3.84
N SER A 4 -64.98 36.50 4.01
CA SER A 4 -64.71 35.06 3.90
C SER A 4 -64.29 34.61 2.50
N LEU A 5 -64.83 35.23 1.44
CA LEU A 5 -64.46 34.92 0.05
C LEU A 5 -63.05 35.44 -0.28
N LYS A 6 -62.65 36.60 0.26
CA LYS A 6 -61.29 37.14 0.09
C LYS A 6 -60.24 36.25 0.76
N ILE A 7 -60.53 35.72 1.96
CA ILE A 7 -59.62 34.81 2.68
C ILE A 7 -59.46 33.49 1.90
N LEU A 8 -60.54 32.95 1.35
CA LEU A 8 -60.51 31.71 0.58
C LEU A 8 -59.68 31.85 -0.72
N ILE A 9 -59.77 32.99 -1.40
CA ILE A 9 -58.96 33.28 -2.59
C ILE A 9 -57.47 33.42 -2.23
N ILE A 10 -57.14 34.09 -1.12
CA ILE A 10 -55.75 34.24 -0.67
C ILE A 10 -55.13 32.89 -0.32
N CYS A 11 -55.86 32.02 0.40
CA CYS A 11 -55.38 30.67 0.71
C CYS A 11 -55.20 29.81 -0.55
N ALA A 12 -56.11 29.90 -1.53
CA ALA A 12 -55.98 29.17 -2.79
C ALA A 12 -54.75 29.60 -3.61
N VAL A 13 -54.46 30.91 -3.65
CA VAL A 13 -53.26 31.44 -4.32
C VAL A 13 -51.99 31.02 -3.58
N ALA A 14 -51.97 31.06 -2.26
CA ALA A 14 -50.82 30.63 -1.46
C ALA A 14 -50.47 29.14 -1.68
N VAL A 15 -51.48 28.27 -1.68
CA VAL A 15 -51.30 26.83 -1.94
C VAL A 15 -50.80 26.58 -3.37
N ALA A 16 -51.31 27.32 -4.36
CA ALA A 16 -50.84 27.22 -5.74
C ALA A 16 -49.37 27.67 -5.89
N THR A 17 -48.95 28.73 -5.18
CA THR A 17 -47.55 29.19 -5.19
C THR A 17 -46.61 28.21 -4.48
N ALA A 18 -47.05 27.57 -3.39
CA ALA A 18 -46.26 26.55 -2.71
C ALA A 18 -46.09 25.28 -3.56
N ALA A 19 -47.16 24.84 -4.23
CA ALA A 19 -47.13 23.66 -5.11
C ALA A 19 -46.26 23.89 -6.34
N THR A 20 -46.31 25.07 -6.95
CA THR A 20 -45.45 25.43 -8.10
C THR A 20 -43.98 25.58 -7.70
N GLY A 21 -43.69 26.11 -6.50
CA GLY A 21 -42.33 26.16 -5.93
C GLY A 21 -41.74 24.78 -5.67
N LEU A 22 -42.53 23.86 -5.08
CA LEU A 22 -42.13 22.46 -4.85
C LEU A 22 -41.89 21.70 -6.16
N TRP A 23 -42.72 21.95 -7.18
CA TRP A 23 -42.57 21.33 -8.50
C TRP A 23 -41.32 21.84 -9.24
N LEU A 24 -41.03 23.14 -9.17
CA LEU A 24 -39.81 23.74 -9.73
C LEU A 24 -38.54 23.24 -9.02
N TRP A 25 -38.58 23.10 -7.69
CA TRP A 25 -37.47 22.55 -6.92
C TRP A 25 -37.21 21.07 -7.23
N GLN A 26 -38.27 20.26 -7.38
CA GLN A 26 -38.13 18.87 -7.86
C GLN A 26 -37.58 18.79 -9.29
N LYS A 27 -37.95 19.72 -10.18
CA LYS A 27 -37.45 19.76 -11.56
C LYS A 27 -35.96 20.13 -11.61
N GLN A 28 -35.50 21.05 -10.76
CA GLN A 28 -34.07 21.38 -10.62
C GLN A 28 -33.26 20.21 -10.03
N ASN A 29 -33.79 19.51 -9.03
CA ASN A 29 -33.12 18.33 -8.47
C ASN A 29 -33.04 17.17 -9.48
N LYS A 30 -34.05 16.98 -10.34
CA LYS A 30 -33.98 15.99 -11.44
C LYS A 30 -32.99 16.39 -12.54
N ALA A 31 -32.84 17.68 -12.85
CA ALA A 31 -31.85 18.16 -13.81
C ALA A 31 -30.41 18.00 -13.28
N HIS A 32 -30.19 18.18 -11.97
CA HIS A 32 -28.90 17.93 -11.33
C HIS A 32 -28.55 16.43 -11.22
N LEU A 33 -29.56 15.55 -11.04
CA LEU A 33 -29.36 14.10 -11.02
C LEU A 33 -29.17 13.48 -12.42
N SER A 34 -29.69 14.12 -13.47
CA SER A 34 -29.60 13.60 -14.85
C SER A 34 -28.32 14.00 -15.59
N GLY A 35 -27.52 14.94 -15.05
CA GLY A 35 -26.24 15.39 -15.61
C GLY A 35 -25.00 14.67 -15.05
N GLN A 36 -25.17 13.73 -14.11
CA GLN A 36 -24.07 12.99 -13.47
C GLN A 36 -24.04 11.49 -13.81
N ILE A 37 -24.78 11.05 -14.83
CA ILE A 37 -24.36 9.86 -15.58
C ILE A 37 -23.34 10.36 -16.60
N ALA A 38 -22.17 10.74 -16.10
CA ALA A 38 -20.98 10.78 -16.92
C ALA A 38 -20.83 9.36 -17.45
N GLU A 39 -21.15 9.20 -18.72
CA GLU A 39 -20.73 8.08 -19.55
C GLU A 39 -19.26 7.84 -19.21
N LYS A 40 -19.01 6.80 -18.39
CA LYS A 40 -17.66 6.35 -18.09
C LYS A 40 -17.07 6.02 -19.44
N ALA A 41 -16.27 6.93 -19.98
CA ALA A 41 -15.45 6.69 -21.15
C ALA A 41 -14.65 5.42 -20.82
N TYR A 42 -15.08 4.30 -21.40
CA TYR A 42 -14.41 3.02 -21.26
C TYR A 42 -13.16 3.13 -22.12
N MET A 43 -12.14 3.80 -21.58
CA MET A 43 -10.82 3.73 -22.19
C MET A 43 -10.42 2.25 -22.17
N PRO A 44 -9.94 1.68 -23.28
CA PRO A 44 -9.40 0.34 -23.26
C PRO A 44 -8.17 0.36 -22.35
N VAL A 45 -8.37 -0.07 -21.10
CA VAL A 45 -7.31 -0.40 -20.18
C VAL A 45 -6.54 -1.51 -20.88
N LYS A 46 -5.31 -1.21 -21.34
CA LYS A 46 -4.38 -2.26 -21.78
C LYS A 46 -4.43 -3.35 -20.72
N PRO A 47 -4.66 -4.63 -21.07
CA PRO A 47 -4.82 -5.68 -20.07
C PRO A 47 -3.61 -5.68 -19.15
N GLN A 48 -3.81 -5.22 -17.92
CA GLN A 48 -2.75 -5.21 -16.91
C GLN A 48 -2.41 -6.68 -16.63
N PRO A 49 -1.12 -7.06 -16.62
CA PRO A 49 -0.76 -8.41 -16.24
C PRO A 49 -1.26 -8.66 -14.82
N VAL A 50 -2.12 -9.67 -14.64
CA VAL A 50 -2.60 -10.08 -13.31
C VAL A 50 -1.79 -11.29 -12.85
N ILE A 51 -0.95 -11.09 -11.84
CA ILE A 51 -0.18 -12.18 -11.22
C ILE A 51 -1.06 -12.88 -10.21
N ASN A 52 -1.36 -14.16 -10.42
CA ASN A 52 -2.18 -14.92 -9.50
C ASN A 52 -1.31 -15.61 -8.44
N TYR A 53 -1.46 -15.21 -7.17
CA TYR A 53 -0.75 -15.79 -6.03
C TYR A 53 -0.99 -17.30 -5.89
N ASN A 54 -2.23 -17.75 -6.08
CA ASN A 54 -2.60 -19.16 -5.95
C ASN A 54 -2.02 -20.03 -7.08
N LYS A 55 -1.55 -19.41 -8.16
CA LYS A 55 -0.94 -20.10 -9.30
C LYS A 55 0.49 -19.56 -9.46
N LEU A 56 1.41 -20.05 -8.62
CA LEU A 56 2.81 -19.64 -8.64
C LEU A 56 3.44 -19.89 -10.03
N GLN A 57 3.67 -18.80 -10.79
CA GLN A 57 4.21 -18.83 -12.15
C GLN A 57 5.75 -18.76 -12.16
N ASP A 58 6.38 -19.20 -13.24
CA ASP A 58 7.84 -19.08 -13.44
C ASP A 58 8.35 -17.64 -13.39
N ILE A 59 7.49 -16.66 -13.71
CA ILE A 59 7.77 -15.23 -13.58
C ILE A 59 8.17 -14.88 -12.14
N THR A 60 7.44 -15.41 -11.14
CA THR A 60 7.73 -15.18 -9.72
C THR A 60 9.10 -15.72 -9.35
N LYS A 61 9.43 -16.94 -9.78
CA LYS A 61 10.75 -17.55 -9.52
C LYS A 61 11.88 -16.73 -10.14
N LYS A 62 11.72 -16.31 -11.40
CA LYS A 62 12.72 -15.49 -12.12
C LYS A 62 12.95 -14.16 -11.42
N ARG A 63 11.88 -13.48 -10.98
CA ARG A 63 11.98 -12.20 -10.26
C ARG A 63 12.61 -12.37 -8.89
N LYS A 64 12.23 -13.39 -8.12
CA LYS A 64 12.85 -13.67 -6.82
C LYS A 64 14.34 -13.99 -6.95
N ALA A 65 14.73 -14.73 -7.99
CA ALA A 65 16.13 -15.01 -8.31
C ALA A 65 16.95 -13.74 -8.61
N LYS A 66 16.37 -12.72 -9.27
CA LYS A 66 17.03 -11.41 -9.49
C LYS A 66 17.51 -10.77 -8.18
N TYR A 67 16.74 -10.95 -7.11
CA TYR A 67 17.05 -10.44 -5.78
C TYR A 67 17.72 -11.47 -4.86
N GLY A 68 17.95 -12.69 -5.33
CA GLY A 68 18.45 -13.81 -4.53
C GLY A 68 17.50 -14.30 -3.43
N LEU A 69 16.22 -13.94 -3.50
CA LEU A 69 15.23 -14.30 -2.49
C LEU A 69 14.65 -15.71 -2.75
N LYS A 70 14.41 -16.46 -1.69
CA LYS A 70 13.84 -17.81 -1.75
C LYS A 70 12.45 -17.86 -1.11
N LYS A 71 12.32 -17.43 0.14
CA LYS A 71 11.11 -17.49 0.97
C LYS A 71 10.75 -16.17 1.67
N GLY A 72 11.58 -15.13 1.58
CA GLY A 72 11.40 -13.84 2.24
C GLY A 72 10.23 -13.00 1.71
N VAL A 73 9.88 -13.20 0.44
CA VAL A 73 8.64 -12.68 -0.18
C VAL A 73 8.00 -13.78 -0.98
N ASP A 74 6.69 -13.72 -1.18
CA ASP A 74 5.97 -14.73 -1.94
C ASP A 74 5.97 -14.41 -3.42
N ILE A 75 5.68 -13.16 -3.79
CA ILE A 75 5.67 -12.66 -5.16
C ILE A 75 6.42 -11.33 -5.28
N ILE A 76 6.90 -11.03 -6.48
CA ILE A 76 7.46 -9.72 -6.83
C ILE A 76 6.64 -9.15 -7.99
N VAL A 77 6.06 -7.98 -7.77
CA VAL A 77 5.10 -7.32 -8.66
C VAL A 77 5.63 -5.95 -9.03
N ARG A 78 5.45 -5.52 -10.28
CA ARG A 78 5.82 -4.17 -10.71
C ARG A 78 4.72 -3.16 -10.37
N SER A 79 5.06 -1.88 -10.27
CA SER A 79 4.09 -0.81 -10.02
C SER A 79 2.93 -0.75 -11.03
N ASP A 80 3.14 -1.15 -12.28
CA ASP A 80 2.13 -1.14 -13.35
C ASP A 80 1.29 -2.42 -13.45
N GLU A 81 1.52 -3.38 -12.54
CA GLU A 81 0.86 -4.68 -12.53
C GLU A 81 -0.21 -4.77 -11.43
N SER A 82 -1.11 -5.72 -11.64
CA SER A 82 -2.06 -6.15 -10.61
C SER A 82 -1.74 -7.56 -10.16
N PHE A 83 -2.15 -7.92 -8.95
CA PHE A 83 -2.02 -9.28 -8.46
C PHE A 83 -3.30 -9.74 -7.77
N LYS A 84 -3.53 -11.05 -7.77
CA LYS A 84 -4.71 -11.69 -7.18
C LYS A 84 -4.30 -12.57 -6.00
N VAL A 85 -4.91 -12.33 -4.83
CA VAL A 85 -4.78 -13.15 -3.61
C VAL A 85 -6.16 -13.66 -3.23
N GLY A 86 -6.36 -14.99 -3.23
CA GLY A 86 -7.71 -15.55 -3.10
C GLY A 86 -8.61 -15.05 -4.23
N GLU A 87 -9.73 -14.40 -3.90
CA GLU A 87 -10.63 -13.77 -4.87
C GLU A 87 -10.38 -12.27 -5.09
N LEU A 88 -9.49 -11.66 -4.32
CA LEU A 88 -9.23 -10.21 -4.35
C LEU A 88 -8.15 -9.88 -5.38
N THR A 89 -8.44 -8.95 -6.29
CA THR A 89 -7.47 -8.41 -7.24
C THR A 89 -7.09 -7.01 -6.79
N VAL A 90 -5.79 -6.73 -6.70
CA VAL A 90 -5.24 -5.48 -6.18
C VAL A 90 -4.24 -4.90 -7.16
N SER A 91 -4.33 -3.59 -7.40
CA SER A 91 -3.40 -2.84 -8.23
C SER A 91 -2.19 -2.40 -7.42
N MET A 92 -0.98 -2.72 -7.89
CA MET A 92 0.24 -2.28 -7.24
C MET A 92 0.41 -0.76 -7.34
N GLN A 93 -0.08 -0.14 -8.42
CA GLN A 93 -0.08 1.31 -8.58
C GLN A 93 -0.90 1.99 -7.48
N GLU A 94 -2.05 1.42 -7.13
CA GLU A 94 -2.90 1.97 -6.06
C GLU A 94 -2.19 1.91 -4.69
N ILE A 95 -1.51 0.79 -4.40
CA ILE A 95 -0.74 0.66 -3.17
C ILE A 95 0.42 1.66 -3.16
N GLN A 96 1.17 1.80 -4.26
CA GLN A 96 2.28 2.74 -4.38
C GLN A 96 1.82 4.19 -4.15
N ASP A 97 0.71 4.59 -4.76
CA ASP A 97 0.12 5.92 -4.57
C ASP A 97 -0.20 6.16 -3.07
N LYS A 98 -0.80 5.18 -2.38
CA LYS A 98 -1.08 5.30 -0.94
C LYS A 98 0.19 5.37 -0.09
N ILE A 99 1.23 4.61 -0.44
CA ILE A 99 2.52 4.65 0.27
C ILE A 99 3.13 6.04 0.16
N ARG A 100 3.15 6.61 -1.04
CA ARG A 100 3.67 7.96 -1.30
C ARG A 100 2.89 9.04 -0.57
N LEU A 101 1.56 8.94 -0.56
CA LEU A 101 0.71 9.86 0.23
C LEU A 101 1.00 9.77 1.73
N LYS A 102 1.25 8.56 2.25
CA LYS A 102 1.60 8.35 3.68
C LYS A 102 3.00 8.87 4.01
N SER A 103 3.97 8.75 3.10
CA SER A 103 5.34 9.23 3.31
C SER A 103 5.51 10.74 3.10
N GLY A 104 4.49 11.43 2.58
CA GLY A 104 4.55 12.85 2.23
C GLY A 104 5.26 13.13 0.90
N ASP A 105 5.44 12.11 0.05
CA ASP A 105 6.00 12.27 -1.30
C ASP A 105 4.97 13.04 -2.16
N ILE A 106 5.40 14.11 -2.84
CA ILE A 106 4.51 14.94 -3.69
C ILE A 106 4.14 14.15 -4.95
N ILE A 107 2.84 13.92 -5.17
CA ILE A 107 2.31 13.31 -6.39
C ILE A 107 1.83 14.43 -7.33
N GLU A 108 2.63 14.77 -8.34
CA GLU A 108 2.14 15.55 -9.48
C GLU A 108 1.39 14.64 -10.44
N LYS A 109 0.05 14.59 -10.30
CA LYS A 109 -0.83 14.04 -11.33
C LYS A 109 -1.27 15.18 -12.24
N ASP A 110 -0.73 15.21 -13.45
CA ASP A 110 -1.22 16.10 -14.50
C ASP A 110 -2.72 15.85 -14.70
N ILE A 111 -3.55 16.86 -14.46
CA ILE A 111 -5.03 16.80 -14.54
C ILE A 111 -5.50 16.68 -16.02
N LYS A 112 -4.57 16.72 -16.98
CA LYS A 112 -4.87 16.55 -18.41
C LYS A 112 -5.01 15.07 -18.76
N PRO A 113 -6.17 14.62 -19.28
CA PRO A 113 -6.33 13.25 -19.74
C PRO A 113 -5.32 12.96 -20.86
N GLY A 114 -4.41 12.02 -20.63
CA GLY A 114 -3.49 11.52 -21.66
C GLY A 114 -2.02 11.89 -21.52
N LYS A 115 -1.61 12.64 -20.48
CA LYS A 115 -0.19 12.79 -20.13
C LYS A 115 0.07 12.34 -18.70
N ILE A 116 0.41 11.06 -18.55
CA ILE A 116 1.13 10.59 -17.38
C ILE A 116 2.55 11.15 -17.55
N ALA A 117 2.87 12.28 -16.93
CA ALA A 117 4.23 12.80 -16.94
C ALA A 117 5.17 11.78 -16.24
N PRO A 118 6.37 11.53 -16.79
CA PRO A 118 7.18 10.39 -16.43
C PRO A 118 8.13 10.75 -15.28
N ASN A 119 7.72 10.50 -14.04
CA ASN A 119 8.67 10.08 -13.01
C ASN A 119 8.13 8.94 -12.15
N ASN A 120 7.32 8.08 -12.76
CA ASN A 120 7.02 6.76 -12.21
C ASN A 120 7.95 5.78 -12.90
N SER A 121 9.22 5.76 -12.50
CA SER A 121 10.06 4.59 -12.79
C SER A 121 9.28 3.35 -12.37
N ILE A 122 9.21 2.35 -13.24
CA ILE A 122 8.56 1.09 -12.91
C ILE A 122 9.36 0.47 -11.76
N GLU A 123 8.80 0.55 -10.55
CA GLU A 123 9.39 0.02 -9.33
C GLU A 123 8.92 -1.42 -9.12
N GLU A 124 9.76 -2.24 -8.51
CA GLU A 124 9.43 -3.62 -8.15
C GLU A 124 9.14 -3.70 -6.65
N PHE A 125 8.07 -4.41 -6.29
CA PHE A 125 7.59 -4.57 -4.94
C PHE A 125 7.53 -6.05 -4.56
N GLY A 126 8.12 -6.38 -3.42
CA GLY A 126 8.03 -7.70 -2.83
C GLY A 126 6.78 -7.78 -1.97
N ILE A 127 5.94 -8.78 -2.22
CA ILE A 127 4.69 -9.00 -1.48
C ILE A 127 4.81 -10.30 -0.71
N TYR A 128 4.56 -10.22 0.59
CA TYR A 128 4.38 -11.37 1.46
C TYR A 128 2.93 -11.40 1.94
N VAL A 129 2.25 -12.53 1.76
CA VAL A 129 0.87 -12.73 2.21
C VAL A 129 0.92 -13.28 3.63
N VAL A 130 0.24 -12.62 4.56
CA VAL A 130 0.24 -13.02 5.98
C VAL A 130 -0.48 -14.36 6.15
N HIS A 131 0.14 -15.31 6.84
CA HIS A 131 -0.43 -16.61 7.20
C HIS A 131 -0.78 -16.68 8.69
N SER A 132 -1.51 -17.72 9.09
CA SER A 132 -1.83 -17.95 10.50
C SER A 132 -0.57 -18.22 11.31
N GLY A 133 -0.42 -17.53 12.44
CA GLY A 133 0.77 -17.63 13.30
C GLY A 133 1.93 -16.73 12.87
N ASP A 134 1.82 -16.03 11.73
CA ASP A 134 2.82 -15.03 11.37
C ASP A 134 2.76 -13.84 12.32
N ASN A 135 3.94 -13.30 12.63
CA ASN A 135 4.10 -11.97 13.20
C ASN A 135 5.07 -11.18 12.31
N LEU A 136 4.98 -9.84 12.36
CA LEU A 136 5.73 -8.99 11.45
C LEU A 136 7.24 -9.19 11.58
N TRP A 137 7.73 -9.35 12.81
CA TRP A 137 9.15 -9.58 13.10
C TRP A 137 9.68 -10.85 12.44
N ALA A 138 8.95 -11.96 12.54
CA ALA A 138 9.33 -13.22 11.91
C ALA A 138 9.34 -13.10 10.37
N ILE A 139 8.38 -12.37 9.78
CA ILE A 139 8.35 -12.10 8.34
C ILE A 139 9.60 -11.30 7.92
N HIS A 140 9.93 -10.23 8.64
CA HIS A 140 11.12 -9.44 8.37
C HIS A 140 12.42 -10.21 8.55
N PHE A 141 12.52 -10.99 9.62
CA PHE A 141 13.71 -11.79 9.89
C PHE A 141 13.94 -12.83 8.80
N LYS A 142 12.87 -13.46 8.30
CA LYS A 142 12.93 -14.36 7.15
C LYS A 142 13.38 -13.63 5.88
N PHE A 143 12.89 -12.41 5.62
CA PHE A 143 13.32 -11.59 4.50
C PHE A 143 14.81 -11.23 4.58
N LEU A 144 15.26 -10.75 5.73
CA LEU A 144 16.67 -10.41 5.95
C LEU A 144 17.54 -11.66 5.80
N LYS A 145 17.18 -12.77 6.45
CA LYS A 145 17.95 -14.01 6.36
C LYS A 145 18.18 -14.44 4.91
N ASP A 146 17.14 -14.43 4.07
CA ASP A 146 17.26 -14.72 2.65
C ASP A 146 18.24 -13.77 1.92
N TYR A 147 18.19 -12.48 2.25
CA TYR A 147 19.09 -11.48 1.70
C TYR A 147 20.56 -11.72 2.13
N PHE A 148 20.79 -12.07 3.39
CA PHE A 148 22.13 -12.35 3.92
C PHE A 148 22.70 -13.68 3.41
N ASP A 149 21.87 -14.71 3.28
CA ASP A 149 22.23 -15.99 2.69
C ASP A 149 22.76 -15.81 1.25
N ARG A 150 22.23 -14.84 0.48
CA ARG A 150 22.75 -14.49 -0.86
C ARG A 150 24.17 -13.93 -0.82
N LYS A 151 24.53 -13.20 0.24
CA LYS A 151 25.85 -12.59 0.42
C LYS A 151 26.86 -13.55 1.05
N ASP A 152 26.49 -14.83 1.18
CA ASP A 152 27.25 -15.86 1.90
C ASP A 152 27.52 -15.51 3.39
N ILE A 153 26.60 -14.74 3.98
CA ILE A 153 26.67 -14.33 5.39
C ILE A 153 25.66 -15.15 6.18
N ALA A 154 26.16 -16.12 6.93
CA ALA A 154 25.32 -16.94 7.81
C ALA A 154 24.85 -16.14 9.03
N ILE A 155 23.54 -15.92 9.12
CA ILE A 155 22.91 -15.31 10.30
C ILE A 155 22.45 -16.40 11.25
N SER A 156 22.82 -16.27 12.53
CA SER A 156 22.31 -17.12 13.62
C SER A 156 20.79 -17.09 13.66
N SER A 157 20.14 -18.22 13.93
CA SER A 157 18.69 -18.26 14.12
C SER A 157 18.20 -17.44 15.32
N LEU A 158 19.10 -17.09 16.24
CA LEU A 158 18.82 -16.26 17.43
C LEU A 158 19.34 -14.82 17.23
N ALA A 159 19.68 -14.44 16.00
CA ALA A 159 20.25 -13.12 15.75
C ALA A 159 19.25 -11.99 15.97
N ASP A 160 17.95 -12.24 16.06
CA ASP A 160 16.94 -11.26 16.45
C ASP A 160 16.77 -11.14 17.99
N GLU A 161 17.37 -12.05 18.75
CA GLU A 161 17.31 -12.06 20.21
C GLU A 161 18.34 -11.10 20.84
N PRO A 162 18.04 -10.55 22.04
CA PRO A 162 19.01 -9.79 22.80
C PRO A 162 20.16 -10.69 23.28
N ASP A 163 21.33 -10.09 23.51
CA ASP A 163 22.47 -10.77 24.12
C ASP A 163 22.24 -11.09 25.61
N SER A 164 23.21 -11.75 26.23
CA SER A 164 23.16 -12.14 27.65
C SER A 164 23.02 -10.96 28.62
N PHE A 165 23.26 -9.74 28.16
CA PHE A 165 23.12 -8.50 28.94
C PHE A 165 21.85 -7.74 28.61
N GLY A 166 21.01 -8.27 27.71
CA GLY A 166 19.74 -7.66 27.29
C GLY A 166 19.87 -6.65 26.15
N TYR A 167 21.05 -6.50 25.53
CA TYR A 167 21.21 -5.58 24.40
C TYR A 167 20.76 -6.22 23.10
N SER A 168 20.03 -5.46 22.28
CA SER A 168 19.69 -5.91 20.93
C SER A 168 20.94 -6.13 20.09
N SER A 169 20.98 -7.25 19.38
CA SER A 169 22.02 -7.52 18.40
C SER A 169 22.02 -6.49 17.26
N GLY A 170 23.06 -6.49 16.44
CA GLY A 170 23.10 -5.69 15.22
C GLY A 170 22.00 -6.05 14.21
N VAL A 171 21.64 -7.33 14.12
CA VAL A 171 20.52 -7.80 13.28
C VAL A 171 19.18 -7.37 13.85
N GLY A 172 19.00 -7.41 15.18
CA GLY A 172 17.81 -6.91 15.86
C GLY A 172 17.61 -5.40 15.64
N LYS A 173 18.69 -4.62 15.66
CA LYS A 173 18.65 -3.19 15.32
C LYS A 173 18.29 -2.97 13.84
N LEU A 174 18.84 -3.77 12.94
CA LEU A 174 18.47 -3.75 11.52
C LEU A 174 16.99 -4.09 11.29
N LEU A 175 16.48 -5.10 11.99
CA LEU A 175 15.07 -5.46 11.97
C LEU A 175 14.20 -4.29 12.42
N LYS A 176 14.56 -3.66 13.55
CA LYS A 176 13.82 -2.52 14.09
C LYS A 176 13.79 -1.34 13.12
N PHE A 177 14.91 -1.04 12.48
CA PHE A 177 14.96 -0.02 11.43
C PHE A 177 14.11 -0.41 10.21
N SER A 178 14.10 -1.68 9.83
CA SER A 178 13.34 -2.17 8.66
C SER A 178 11.82 -2.00 8.82
N GLU A 179 11.28 -1.90 10.04
CA GLU A 179 9.87 -1.57 10.31
C GLU A 179 9.43 -0.26 9.63
N LYS A 180 10.36 0.70 9.45
CA LYS A 180 10.07 1.99 8.80
C LYS A 180 9.99 1.90 7.28
N THR A 181 10.51 0.81 6.71
CA THR A 181 10.66 0.64 5.26
C THR A 181 9.55 -0.21 4.65
N VAL A 182 8.68 -0.76 5.50
CA VAL A 182 7.63 -1.68 5.11
C VAL A 182 6.25 -1.05 5.26
N CYS A 183 5.31 -1.52 4.47
CA CYS A 183 3.92 -1.12 4.57
C CYS A 183 3.03 -2.35 4.67
N ILE A 184 2.08 -2.32 5.59
CA ILE A 184 1.03 -3.33 5.67
C ILE A 184 -0.19 -2.81 4.92
N TYR A 185 -0.75 -3.63 4.04
CA TYR A 185 -1.94 -3.29 3.27
C TYR A 185 -3.04 -4.30 3.56
N ASN A 186 -4.21 -3.80 3.94
CA ASN A 186 -5.41 -4.59 4.14
C ASN A 186 -6.11 -4.78 2.80
N LEU A 187 -6.10 -6.03 2.31
CA LEU A 187 -6.70 -6.43 1.04
C LEU A 187 -8.22 -6.23 1.01
N LYS A 188 -8.90 -6.36 2.16
CA LYS A 188 -10.37 -6.26 2.25
C LYS A 188 -10.83 -4.80 2.26
N GLU A 189 -10.13 -3.96 3.01
CA GLU A 189 -10.48 -2.54 3.14
C GLU A 189 -9.86 -1.67 2.05
N GLY A 190 -8.86 -2.20 1.34
CA GLY A 190 -8.10 -1.47 0.34
C GLY A 190 -7.29 -0.31 0.93
N LYS A 191 -6.79 -0.42 2.16
CA LYS A 191 -6.11 0.65 2.89
C LYS A 191 -4.78 0.20 3.46
N LEU A 192 -3.85 1.15 3.59
CA LEU A 192 -2.65 0.94 4.39
C LEU A 192 -3.04 0.88 5.86
N ASP A 193 -2.48 -0.10 6.56
CA ASP A 193 -2.64 -0.18 7.99
C ASP A 193 -1.64 0.78 8.68
N VAL A 194 -2.08 1.29 9.83
CA VAL A 194 -1.29 2.12 10.72
C VAL A 194 -0.64 1.30 11.81
N ASP A 195 -1.30 0.23 12.27
CA ASP A 195 -0.74 -0.65 13.29
C ASP A 195 0.02 -1.81 12.64
N ILE A 196 1.34 -1.74 12.74
CA ILE A 196 2.22 -2.76 12.17
C ILE A 196 2.19 -4.09 12.95
N ASN A 197 1.69 -4.08 14.19
CA ASN A 197 1.64 -5.27 15.04
C ASN A 197 0.37 -6.10 14.82
N LEU A 198 -0.66 -5.51 14.21
CA LEU A 198 -1.92 -6.20 13.92
C LEU A 198 -1.91 -6.75 12.50
N ILE A 199 -1.36 -7.96 12.31
CA ILE A 199 -1.45 -8.65 11.02
C ILE A 199 -2.47 -9.79 11.08
N PHE A 200 -3.39 -9.83 10.10
CA PHE A 200 -4.46 -10.82 10.01
C PHE A 200 -4.23 -11.74 8.81
N PRO A 201 -4.32 -13.07 8.98
CA PRO A 201 -4.05 -14.03 7.91
C PRO A 201 -4.93 -13.78 6.68
N LEU A 202 -4.34 -13.93 5.49
CA LEU A 202 -4.96 -13.88 4.16
C LEU A 202 -5.79 -12.61 3.85
N SER A 203 -5.73 -11.62 4.73
CA SER A 203 -6.45 -10.35 4.61
C SER A 203 -5.49 -9.16 4.64
N LYS A 204 -4.26 -9.37 5.10
CA LYS A 204 -3.19 -8.39 5.05
C LYS A 204 -1.99 -8.93 4.29
N ILE A 205 -1.29 -8.02 3.64
CA ILE A 205 -0.02 -8.26 2.98
C ILE A 205 1.03 -7.32 3.55
N VAL A 206 2.27 -7.78 3.54
CA VAL A 206 3.45 -6.99 3.85
C VAL A 206 4.11 -6.62 2.52
N VAL A 207 4.29 -5.32 2.30
CA VAL A 207 4.77 -4.75 1.04
C VAL A 207 6.14 -4.13 1.23
N TYR A 208 7.12 -4.65 0.50
CA TYR A 208 8.50 -4.18 0.46
C TYR A 208 8.74 -3.43 -0.85
N ASN A 209 9.21 -2.19 -0.79
CA ASN A 209 9.77 -1.53 -1.95
C ASN A 209 11.17 -2.09 -2.21
N MET A 210 11.32 -2.92 -3.24
CA MET A 210 12.55 -3.70 -3.45
C MET A 210 13.74 -2.80 -3.75
N SER A 211 13.56 -1.75 -4.54
CA SER A 211 14.63 -0.81 -4.87
C SER A 211 15.09 -0.05 -3.63
N ARG A 212 14.15 0.46 -2.83
CA ARG A 212 14.48 1.23 -1.61
C ARG A 212 15.16 0.34 -0.55
N ILE A 213 14.61 -0.85 -0.28
CA ILE A 213 15.16 -1.72 0.77
C ILE A 213 16.53 -2.28 0.39
N PHE A 214 16.75 -2.68 -0.87
CA PHE A 214 18.06 -3.17 -1.30
C PHE A 214 19.11 -2.05 -1.34
N ALA A 215 18.74 -0.83 -1.73
CA ALA A 215 19.65 0.31 -1.65
C ALA A 215 20.12 0.53 -0.21
N LEU A 216 19.20 0.51 0.76
CA LEU A 216 19.53 0.63 2.19
C LEU A 216 20.44 -0.50 2.66
N LEU A 217 20.10 -1.74 2.28
CA LEU A 217 20.85 -2.92 2.68
C LEU A 217 22.28 -2.89 2.08
N ASP A 218 22.44 -2.67 0.78
CA ASP A 218 23.76 -2.69 0.12
C ASP A 218 24.75 -1.64 0.67
N HIS A 219 24.30 -0.63 1.42
CA HIS A 219 25.17 0.34 2.11
C HIS A 219 25.70 -0.12 3.48
N ILE A 220 25.15 -1.20 4.05
CA ILE A 220 25.56 -1.68 5.37
C ILE A 220 26.82 -2.53 5.22
N ASP A 221 27.87 -2.21 5.99
CA ASP A 221 29.05 -3.07 6.09
C ASP A 221 28.73 -4.29 6.96
N TYR A 222 28.54 -5.41 6.29
CA TYR A 222 28.10 -6.63 6.92
C TYR A 222 29.21 -7.46 7.57
N GLN A 223 30.48 -7.17 7.29
CA GLN A 223 31.60 -7.75 8.05
C GLN A 223 31.53 -7.30 9.52
N HIS A 224 30.83 -6.19 9.78
CA HIS A 224 30.68 -5.57 11.08
C HIS A 224 29.22 -5.44 11.52
N VAL A 225 28.32 -6.34 11.09
CA VAL A 225 26.90 -6.33 11.51
C VAL A 225 26.74 -6.17 13.01
N ASN A 226 27.55 -6.88 13.81
CA ASN A 226 27.47 -6.83 15.27
C ASN A 226 27.80 -5.45 15.87
N LYS A 227 28.46 -4.56 15.11
CA LYS A 227 28.77 -3.19 15.50
C LYS A 227 27.67 -2.19 15.14
N ILE A 228 26.64 -2.61 14.38
CA ILE A 228 25.52 -1.75 14.01
C ILE A 228 24.90 -1.11 15.25
N GLN A 229 24.67 0.19 15.17
CA GLN A 229 23.94 0.99 16.13
C GLN A 229 22.67 1.56 15.50
N PHE A 230 21.70 1.82 16.36
CA PHE A 230 20.40 2.38 15.99
C PHE A 230 19.91 3.25 17.15
N ASP A 231 19.55 4.50 16.86
CA ASP A 231 19.03 5.47 17.84
C ASP A 231 17.51 5.58 17.84
N GLY A 232 16.82 4.81 16.99
CA GLY A 232 15.39 4.97 16.74
C GLY A 232 15.09 5.59 15.38
N GLU A 233 16.07 6.23 14.72
CA GLU A 233 15.90 6.87 13.42
C GLU A 233 16.89 6.39 12.37
N THR A 234 18.17 6.33 12.73
CA THR A 234 19.28 6.09 11.80
C THR A 234 20.06 4.85 12.21
N ILE A 235 20.58 4.13 11.21
CA ILE A 235 21.56 3.06 11.42
C ILE A 235 22.97 3.56 11.07
N TRP A 236 23.95 3.26 11.91
CA TRP A 236 25.35 3.53 11.61
C TRP A 236 26.28 2.46 12.21
N ILE A 237 27.52 2.43 11.74
CA ILE A 237 28.60 1.62 12.29
C ILE A 237 29.64 2.58 12.88
N PRO A 238 29.98 2.48 14.18
CA PRO A 238 31.00 3.33 14.80
C PRO A 238 32.35 3.12 14.11
N ALA A 239 33.09 4.20 13.89
CA ALA A 239 34.48 4.10 13.44
C ALA A 239 35.31 3.32 14.47
N GLU A 240 36.22 2.47 14.00
CA GLU A 240 37.17 1.79 14.88
C GLU A 240 38.01 2.83 15.62
N ARG A 241 38.16 2.64 16.95
CA ARG A 241 39.06 3.45 17.78
C ARG A 241 40.46 2.87 17.75
#